data_AF-A0A1F6H062-F1
#
_entry.id   AF-A0A1F6H062-F1
#
_cell.length_a   1.000
_cell.length_b   1.000
_cell.length_c   1.000
_cell.angle_alpha   90.00
_cell.angle_beta   90.00
_cell.angle_gamma   90.00
#
_symmetry.space_group_name_H-M   'P 1'
#
loop_
_entity.id
_entity.type
_entity.pdbx_description
1 polymer ?
#
loop_
_entity_poly.entity_id
_entity_poly.type
_entity_poly.pdbx_seq_one_letter_code
_entity_poly.pdbx_strand_id
1 'polypeptide(L)'
;MKHLGLLLCLTLFLPWGARAELGAFFANKSTYGRTELNGGQKKLIPAKSIYPVVALEVAEKNHVLYRLLYPDTSVSTGSGFIVETDQELQEKKEGLIKVYKEVPNKKTDLTQFTWVPLEALLVTGRLEQSPDFPNLVFRAANYKGQLPLQLWVEDWAGIYRPDKDANYLTLTWAMLEQMQISRGKKQRILMGLVETGFSKDEVKLALGAPLKEEPLPSGELQWLYPDKKVIFLNGQVVRVL
;
A
#
# COMPACT_ATOMS: atom_id res chain seq x y z
N MET A 1 19.98 3.18 -48.82
CA MET A 1 19.22 1.97 -48.45
C MET A 1 19.18 1.93 -46.92
N LYS A 2 18.06 2.30 -46.28
CA LYS A 2 16.97 1.39 -45.80
C LYS A 2 17.54 0.40 -44.75
N HIS A 3 17.21 0.33 -43.46
CA HIS A 3 16.06 0.69 -42.58
C HIS A 3 16.62 0.95 -41.14
N LEU A 4 16.16 1.93 -40.34
CA LEU A 4 14.96 1.99 -39.47
C LEU A 4 14.89 0.91 -38.34
N GLY A 5 14.85 1.39 -37.09
CA GLY A 5 14.45 0.66 -35.87
C GLY A 5 15.19 1.23 -34.64
N LEU A 6 14.78 2.34 -34.01
CA LEU A 6 13.59 2.57 -33.16
C LEU A 6 13.47 1.60 -31.97
N LEU A 7 13.90 2.05 -30.79
CA LEU A 7 13.20 2.04 -29.48
C LEU A 7 14.25 2.41 -28.41
N LEU A 8 14.29 3.63 -27.86
CA LEU A 8 13.45 4.10 -26.75
C LEU A 8 13.31 3.06 -25.61
N CYS A 9 14.10 3.22 -24.54
CA CYS A 9 13.53 3.18 -23.19
C CYS A 9 14.41 3.98 -22.24
N LEU A 10 14.01 5.24 -22.07
CA LEU A 10 14.41 6.13 -21.01
C LEU A 10 13.51 5.80 -19.80
N THR A 11 13.99 5.03 -18.83
CA THR A 11 13.39 4.95 -17.48
C THR A 11 14.51 4.65 -16.49
N LEU A 12 15.11 5.70 -15.93
CA LEU A 12 14.83 6.19 -14.58
C LEU A 12 15.37 5.25 -13.50
N PHE A 13 16.51 5.68 -12.94
CA PHE A 13 16.89 5.39 -11.57
C PHE A 13 15.66 5.61 -10.66
N LEU A 14 15.09 4.52 -10.15
CA LEU A 14 14.27 4.56 -8.94
C LEU A 14 15.04 3.80 -7.85
N PRO A 15 15.56 4.50 -6.83
CA PRO A 15 16.12 3.85 -5.67
C PRO A 15 14.98 3.32 -4.79
N TRP A 16 15.31 2.32 -3.98
CA TRP A 16 14.53 1.70 -2.92
C TRP A 16 13.47 0.68 -3.32
N GLY A 17 13.59 -0.49 -2.70
CA GLY A 17 12.70 -1.62 -2.84
C GLY A 17 11.24 -1.19 -2.74
N ALA A 18 10.55 -1.30 -3.86
CA ALA A 18 9.11 -1.12 -3.93
C ALA A 18 8.46 -2.23 -3.09
N ARG A 19 8.24 -1.93 -1.81
CA ARG A 19 7.14 -2.51 -1.07
C ARG A 19 5.89 -2.14 -1.86
N ALA A 20 5.23 -3.13 -2.45
CA ALA A 20 3.90 -2.93 -2.98
C ALA A 20 2.93 -2.83 -1.79
N GLU A 21 2.98 -1.70 -1.08
CA GLU A 21 1.93 -1.29 -0.15
C GLU A 21 0.64 -1.19 -0.96
N LEU A 22 -0.43 -1.85 -0.50
CA LEU A 22 -1.74 -1.74 -1.16
C LEU A 22 -2.34 -0.34 -0.93
N GLY A 23 -1.81 0.40 0.04
CA GLY A 23 -2.19 1.75 0.36
C GLY A 23 -1.89 2.07 1.82
N ALA A 24 -2.63 3.01 2.37
CA ALA A 24 -2.46 3.46 3.75
C ALA A 24 -3.80 3.57 4.48
N PHE A 25 -3.75 3.37 5.79
CA PHE A 25 -4.92 3.42 6.67
C PHE A 25 -4.76 4.52 7.70
N PHE A 26 -5.69 5.46 7.73
CA PHE A 26 -5.82 6.47 8.77
C PHE A 26 -6.83 6.03 9.82
N ALA A 27 -6.39 5.80 11.05
CA ALA A 27 -7.25 5.44 12.17
C ALA A 27 -8.04 6.67 12.65
N ASN A 28 -9.35 6.72 12.40
CA ASN A 28 -10.19 7.86 12.80
C ASN A 28 -10.42 7.93 14.32
N LYS A 29 -10.42 6.77 14.98
CA LYS A 29 -10.64 6.60 16.41
C LYS A 29 -9.73 5.50 16.94
N SER A 30 -9.52 5.51 18.25
CA SER A 30 -8.76 4.44 18.90
C SER A 30 -9.52 3.13 18.76
N THR A 31 -8.82 2.08 18.33
CA THR A 31 -9.40 0.76 18.08
C THR A 31 -8.42 -0.34 18.49
N TYR A 32 -8.88 -1.59 18.57
CA TYR A 32 -8.00 -2.72 18.78
C TYR A 32 -7.73 -3.43 17.45
N GLY A 33 -6.46 -3.49 17.07
CA GLY A 33 -5.97 -4.39 16.05
C GLY A 33 -5.69 -5.77 16.63
N ARG A 34 -5.82 -6.81 15.80
CA ARG A 34 -5.60 -8.21 16.20
C ARG A 34 -4.44 -8.82 15.42
N THR A 35 -3.60 -9.61 16.09
CA THR A 35 -2.48 -10.29 15.41
C THR A 35 -2.94 -11.38 14.44
N GLU A 36 -4.17 -11.89 14.59
CA GLU A 36 -4.79 -12.92 13.76
C GLU A 36 -6.20 -12.50 13.36
N LEU A 37 -6.70 -13.01 12.24
CA LEU A 37 -8.00 -12.62 11.69
C LEU A 37 -9.16 -12.98 12.65
N ASN A 38 -9.13 -14.22 13.17
CA ASN A 38 -10.17 -14.81 13.99
C ASN A 38 -9.76 -14.95 15.46
N GLY A 39 -8.86 -14.09 15.95
CA GLY A 39 -8.35 -14.22 17.32
C GLY A 39 -7.07 -13.42 17.57
N GLY A 40 -6.21 -13.95 18.44
CA GLY A 40 -4.90 -13.38 18.71
C GLY A 40 -4.85 -12.25 19.73
N GLN A 41 -3.65 -11.74 19.95
CA GLN A 41 -3.39 -10.67 20.90
C GLN A 41 -3.99 -9.36 20.38
N LYS A 42 -4.67 -8.62 21.25
CA LYS A 42 -5.18 -7.29 20.94
C LYS A 42 -4.10 -6.25 21.22
N LYS A 43 -3.96 -5.30 20.30
CA LYS A 43 -3.10 -4.13 20.45
C LYS A 43 -3.90 -2.88 20.15
N LEU A 44 -3.76 -1.87 21.01
CA LEU A 44 -4.44 -0.60 20.84
C LEU A 44 -3.77 0.18 19.69
N ILE A 45 -4.55 0.48 18.66
CA ILE A 45 -4.20 1.40 17.59
C ILE A 45 -4.74 2.78 18.00
N PRO A 46 -3.89 3.79 18.23
CA PRO A 46 -4.34 5.11 18.63
C PRO A 46 -5.12 5.83 17.51
N ALA A 47 -6.06 6.69 17.89
CA ALA A 47 -6.71 7.61 16.97
C ALA A 47 -5.68 8.53 16.26
N LYS A 48 -6.04 9.00 15.06
CA LYS A 48 -5.25 9.90 14.21
C LYS A 48 -3.85 9.35 13.85
N SER A 49 -3.68 8.04 13.91
CA SER A 49 -2.45 7.36 13.50
C SER A 49 -2.59 6.79 12.09
N ILE A 50 -1.48 6.69 11.37
CA ILE A 50 -1.46 6.26 9.96
C ILE A 50 -0.51 5.07 9.83
N TYR A 51 -0.94 4.05 9.11
CA TYR A 51 -0.17 2.81 8.92
C TYR A 51 -0.20 2.35 7.46
N PRO A 52 0.90 1.76 6.96
CA PRO A 52 0.89 1.04 5.70
C PRO A 52 -0.07 -0.16 5.75
N VAL A 53 -0.79 -0.40 4.65
CA VAL A 53 -1.63 -1.59 4.46
C VAL A 53 -0.90 -2.58 3.56
N VAL A 54 -0.71 -3.81 4.08
CA VAL A 54 0.05 -4.87 3.40
C VAL A 54 -0.82 -6.01 2.87
N ALA A 55 -2.05 -6.14 3.37
CA ALA A 55 -3.03 -7.09 2.88
C ALA A 55 -4.46 -6.60 3.20
N LEU A 56 -5.43 -7.17 2.49
CA LEU A 56 -6.85 -6.96 2.71
C LEU A 56 -7.57 -8.31 2.64
N GLU A 57 -8.62 -8.46 3.44
CA GLU A 57 -9.47 -9.66 3.45
C GLU A 57 -10.94 -9.24 3.54
N VAL A 58 -11.80 -9.87 2.74
CA VAL A 58 -13.23 -9.64 2.80
C VAL A 58 -13.83 -10.64 3.76
N ALA A 59 -14.25 -10.16 4.94
CA ALA A 59 -14.90 -10.97 5.95
C ALA A 59 -16.39 -11.22 5.59
N GLU A 60 -17.02 -12.14 6.33
CA GLU A 60 -18.46 -12.37 6.22
C GLU A 60 -19.24 -11.06 6.38
N LYS A 61 -20.34 -10.91 5.61
CA LYS A 61 -21.19 -9.70 5.54
C LYS A 61 -20.56 -8.48 4.83
N ASN A 62 -19.62 -8.70 3.90
CA ASN A 62 -19.01 -7.66 3.05
C ASN A 62 -18.20 -6.59 3.82
N HIS A 63 -17.71 -6.91 5.01
CA HIS A 63 -16.76 -6.04 5.72
C HIS A 63 -15.34 -6.27 5.20
N VAL A 64 -14.55 -5.20 5.10
CA VAL A 64 -13.14 -5.31 4.72
C VAL A 64 -12.27 -5.22 5.96
N LEU A 65 -11.39 -6.19 6.12
CA LEU A 65 -10.30 -6.20 7.09
C LEU A 65 -9.03 -5.73 6.40
N TYR A 66 -8.28 -4.85 7.05
CA TYR A 66 -6.98 -4.36 6.58
C TYR A 66 -5.87 -4.88 7.48
N ARG A 67 -4.83 -5.43 6.88
CA ARG A 67 -3.61 -5.83 7.61
C ARG A 67 -2.65 -4.67 7.61
N LEU A 68 -2.48 -4.05 8.78
CA LEU A 68 -1.61 -2.92 9.00
C LEU A 68 -0.20 -3.38 9.37
N LEU A 69 0.81 -2.63 8.92
CA LEU A 69 2.17 -2.73 9.44
C LEU A 69 2.30 -1.82 10.68
N TYR A 70 2.28 -2.41 11.87
CA TYR A 70 2.35 -1.70 13.14
C TYR A 70 3.82 -1.54 13.58
N PRO A 71 4.22 -0.39 14.17
CA PRO A 71 5.62 -0.08 14.45
C PRO A 71 6.23 -0.93 15.59
N ASP A 72 5.43 -1.51 16.49
CA ASP A 72 5.95 -2.47 17.46
C ASP A 72 6.54 -3.68 16.72
N THR A 73 7.67 -4.19 17.17
CA THR A 73 8.25 -5.43 16.65
C THR A 73 7.99 -6.58 17.61
N SER A 74 7.81 -7.79 17.09
CA SER A 74 7.82 -9.02 17.88
C SER A 74 8.89 -9.98 17.38
N VAL A 75 9.50 -10.73 18.31
CA VAL A 75 10.38 -11.84 17.94
C VAL A 75 9.52 -12.93 17.33
N SER A 76 9.74 -13.20 16.05
CA SER A 76 9.05 -14.24 15.30
C SER A 76 10.06 -15.25 14.80
N THR A 77 9.70 -16.52 14.92
CA THR A 77 10.45 -17.65 14.36
C THR A 77 9.54 -18.47 13.47
N GLY A 78 10.07 -18.95 12.34
CA GLY A 78 9.29 -19.80 11.46
C GLY A 78 10.15 -20.47 10.40
N SER A 79 9.47 -21.24 9.57
CA SER A 79 10.04 -21.87 8.38
C SER A 79 9.05 -21.74 7.24
N GLY A 80 9.55 -21.78 6.01
CA GLY A 80 8.72 -21.68 4.83
C GLY A 80 9.56 -21.66 3.57
N PHE A 81 9.01 -21.07 2.52
CA PHE A 81 9.57 -21.09 1.18
C PHE A 81 9.67 -19.68 0.60
N ILE A 82 10.80 -19.40 -0.02
CA ILE A 82 11.06 -18.17 -0.78
C ILE A 82 11.26 -18.54 -2.26
N VAL A 83 11.19 -17.54 -3.15
CA VAL A 83 11.40 -17.74 -4.59
C VAL A 83 12.71 -17.12 -5.06
N GLU A 84 13.28 -16.22 -4.27
CA GLU A 84 14.48 -15.46 -4.62
C GLU A 84 15.75 -16.34 -4.65
N THR A 85 16.52 -16.16 -5.72
CA THR A 85 17.86 -16.71 -5.90
C THR A 85 18.90 -16.04 -5.00
N ASP A 86 20.06 -16.66 -4.81
CA ASP A 86 21.13 -16.05 -4.00
C ASP A 86 21.60 -14.71 -4.58
N GLN A 87 21.62 -14.59 -5.90
CA GLN A 87 21.95 -13.32 -6.57
C GLN A 87 20.90 -12.25 -6.26
N GLU A 88 19.60 -12.55 -6.39
CA GLU A 88 18.52 -11.59 -6.08
C GLU A 88 18.52 -11.18 -4.61
N LEU A 89 18.81 -12.11 -3.69
CA LEU A 89 18.95 -11.80 -2.27
C LEU A 89 20.14 -10.86 -2.01
N GLN A 90 21.29 -11.10 -2.65
CA GLN A 90 22.47 -10.23 -2.54
C GLN A 90 22.24 -8.84 -3.13
N GLU A 91 21.54 -8.76 -4.27
CA GLU A 91 21.21 -7.50 -4.94
C GLU A 91 20.24 -6.64 -4.11
N LYS A 92 19.31 -7.28 -3.37
CA LYS A 92 18.37 -6.55 -2.51
C LYS A 92 19.07 -5.75 -1.41
N LYS A 93 20.23 -6.20 -0.90
CA LYS A 93 21.06 -5.60 0.18
C LYS A 93 20.35 -5.37 1.53
N GLU A 94 19.17 -4.76 1.51
CA GLU A 94 18.26 -4.52 2.62
C GLU A 94 16.81 -4.72 2.12
N GLY A 95 15.97 -5.46 2.87
CA GLY A 95 14.58 -5.66 2.46
C GLY A 95 13.88 -6.83 3.13
N LEU A 96 12.54 -6.84 3.00
CA LEU A 96 11.70 -7.93 3.46
C LEU A 96 11.49 -8.94 2.31
N ILE A 97 11.65 -10.21 2.61
CA ILE A 97 11.42 -11.36 1.74
C ILE A 97 10.07 -11.99 2.09
N LYS A 98 9.30 -12.39 1.08
CA LYS A 98 8.06 -13.13 1.30
C LYS A 98 8.42 -14.58 1.61
N VAL A 99 8.07 -15.03 2.81
CA VAL A 99 8.19 -16.43 3.21
C VAL A 99 6.80 -17.04 3.22
N TYR A 100 6.53 -17.90 2.24
CA TYR A 100 5.30 -18.66 2.12
C TYR A 100 5.32 -19.86 3.08
N LYS A 101 4.21 -20.13 3.76
CA LYS A 101 4.13 -21.21 4.75
C LYS A 101 4.30 -22.60 4.13
N GLU A 102 3.83 -22.76 2.90
CA GLU A 102 3.92 -23.97 2.09
C GLU A 102 4.40 -23.62 0.69
N VAL A 103 4.84 -24.61 -0.09
CA VAL A 103 5.20 -24.43 -1.50
C VAL A 103 3.93 -23.99 -2.26
N PRO A 104 3.87 -22.75 -2.78
CA PRO A 104 2.70 -22.26 -3.49
C PRO A 104 2.31 -23.17 -4.65
N ASN A 105 1.01 -23.44 -4.78
CA ASN A 105 0.39 -24.09 -5.93
C ASN A 105 -0.91 -23.36 -6.31
N LYS A 106 -1.66 -23.83 -7.32
CA LYS A 106 -2.90 -23.15 -7.76
C LYS A 106 -4.00 -23.09 -6.69
N LYS A 107 -3.94 -23.96 -5.68
CA LYS A 107 -4.90 -24.05 -4.57
C LYS A 107 -4.42 -23.30 -3.32
N THR A 108 -3.14 -22.98 -3.23
CA THR A 108 -2.58 -22.24 -2.09
C THR A 108 -3.08 -20.80 -2.11
N ASP A 109 -3.50 -20.32 -0.95
CA ASP A 109 -3.77 -18.90 -0.74
C ASP A 109 -2.47 -18.10 -0.74
N LEU A 110 -2.20 -17.41 -1.85
CA LEU A 110 -0.98 -16.63 -2.06
C LEU A 110 -0.89 -15.37 -1.19
N THR A 111 -1.94 -15.05 -0.43
CA THR A 111 -1.93 -13.96 0.56
C THR A 111 -1.33 -14.40 1.90
N GLN A 112 -1.18 -15.72 2.13
CA GLN A 112 -0.60 -16.27 3.35
C GLN A 112 0.92 -16.34 3.27
N PHE A 113 1.57 -15.22 3.59
CA PHE A 113 3.01 -15.14 3.73
C PHE A 113 3.41 -14.28 4.94
N THR A 114 4.66 -14.46 5.36
CA THR A 114 5.31 -13.60 6.36
C THR A 114 6.38 -12.78 5.67
N TRP A 115 6.41 -11.48 5.97
CA TRP A 115 7.49 -10.61 5.54
C TRP A 115 8.66 -10.73 6.51
N VAL A 116 9.82 -11.16 6.02
CA VAL A 116 11.01 -11.44 6.83
C VAL A 116 12.20 -10.62 6.34
N PRO A 117 12.87 -9.80 7.16
CA PRO A 117 14.10 -9.13 6.79
C PRO A 117 15.15 -10.12 6.33
N LEU A 118 15.90 -9.76 5.30
CA LEU A 118 16.95 -10.61 4.74
C LEU A 118 17.94 -11.08 5.81
N GLU A 119 18.33 -10.19 6.73
CA GLU A 119 19.23 -10.48 7.84
C GLU A 119 18.67 -11.49 8.86
N ALA A 120 17.35 -11.66 8.89
CA ALA A 120 16.66 -12.63 9.74
C ALA A 120 16.38 -13.96 9.03
N LEU A 121 16.71 -14.08 7.74
CA LEU A 121 16.43 -15.23 6.88
C LEU A 121 17.64 -16.17 6.78
N LEU A 122 17.40 -17.46 6.97
CA LEU A 122 18.40 -18.52 6.88
C LEU A 122 17.95 -19.53 5.81
N VAL A 123 18.50 -19.44 4.61
CA VAL A 123 18.19 -20.38 3.53
C VAL A 123 18.87 -21.73 3.81
N THR A 124 18.09 -22.80 3.76
CA THR A 124 18.53 -24.14 4.19
C THR A 124 19.25 -24.94 3.11
N GLY A 125 19.24 -24.45 1.86
CA GLY A 125 19.76 -25.16 0.69
C GLY A 125 18.80 -26.20 0.08
N ARG A 126 17.71 -26.56 0.77
CA ARG A 126 16.66 -27.42 0.20
C ARG A 126 15.87 -26.66 -0.85
N LEU A 127 15.70 -27.29 -2.01
CA LEU A 127 14.95 -26.78 -3.15
C LEU A 127 13.70 -27.64 -3.38
N GLU A 128 12.60 -26.98 -3.72
CA GLU A 128 11.31 -27.58 -4.00
C GLU A 128 10.72 -27.00 -5.28
N GLN A 129 9.99 -27.83 -6.02
CA GLN A 129 9.27 -27.39 -7.21
C GLN A 129 7.78 -27.53 -7.01
N SER A 130 7.04 -26.55 -7.51
CA SER A 130 5.59 -26.63 -7.61
C SER A 130 5.21 -27.23 -8.96
N PRO A 131 4.36 -28.28 -9.00
CA PRO A 131 3.83 -28.81 -10.26
C PRO A 131 3.06 -27.75 -11.07
N ASP A 132 2.47 -26.77 -10.37
CA ASP A 132 1.67 -25.71 -10.96
C ASP A 132 2.49 -24.48 -11.40
N PHE A 133 3.68 -24.30 -10.83
CA PHE A 133 4.62 -23.23 -11.18
C PHE A 133 5.99 -23.83 -11.51
N PRO A 134 6.11 -24.60 -12.61
CA PRO A 134 7.32 -25.38 -12.91
C PRO A 134 8.55 -24.53 -13.20
N ASN A 135 8.35 -23.24 -13.53
CA ASN A 135 9.43 -22.30 -13.79
C ASN A 135 9.95 -21.60 -12.51
N LEU A 136 9.35 -21.88 -11.35
CA LEU A 136 9.76 -21.33 -10.07
C LEU A 136 10.42 -22.43 -9.21
N VAL A 137 11.59 -22.12 -8.67
CA VAL A 137 12.27 -22.96 -7.70
C VAL A 137 12.07 -22.36 -6.33
N PHE A 138 11.32 -23.04 -5.48
CA PHE A 138 11.09 -22.63 -4.11
C PHE A 138 12.24 -23.11 -3.23
N ARG A 139 12.73 -22.24 -2.37
CA ARG A 139 13.86 -22.53 -1.49
C ARG A 139 13.39 -22.53 -0.06
N ALA A 140 13.63 -23.61 0.67
CA ALA A 140 13.24 -23.67 2.06
C ALA A 140 14.13 -22.74 2.89
N ALA A 141 13.51 -21.89 3.70
CA ALA A 141 14.17 -20.95 4.56
C ALA A 141 13.58 -21.00 5.97
N ASN A 142 14.45 -20.85 6.96
CA ASN A 142 14.07 -20.56 8.33
C ASN A 142 14.21 -19.07 8.59
N TYR A 143 13.51 -18.56 9.60
CA TYR A 143 13.74 -17.20 10.04
C TYR A 143 13.62 -17.04 11.54
N LYS A 144 14.37 -16.08 12.08
CA LYS A 144 14.29 -15.61 13.46
C LYS A 144 14.66 -14.14 13.51
N GLY A 145 13.71 -13.27 13.83
CA GLY A 145 13.98 -11.83 13.87
C GLY A 145 12.89 -11.03 14.55
N GLN A 146 13.19 -9.75 14.79
CA GLN A 146 12.20 -8.76 15.19
C GLN A 146 11.46 -8.30 13.93
N LEU A 147 10.23 -8.77 13.76
CA LEU A 147 9.39 -8.41 12.62
C LEU A 147 8.40 -7.32 13.07
N PRO A 148 8.09 -6.32 12.22
CA PRO A 148 6.99 -5.41 12.50
C PRO A 148 5.71 -6.22 12.70
N LEU A 149 5.01 -5.90 13.78
CA LEU A 149 3.77 -6.57 14.12
C LEU A 149 2.74 -6.26 13.04
N GLN A 150 2.05 -7.28 12.56
CA GLN A 150 0.97 -7.11 11.61
C GLN A 150 -0.36 -7.21 12.35
N LEU A 151 -1.20 -6.20 12.20
CA LEU A 151 -2.48 -6.12 12.90
C LEU A 151 -3.61 -6.04 11.90
N TRP A 152 -4.57 -6.95 12.01
CA TRP A 152 -5.86 -6.84 11.32
C TRP A 152 -6.73 -5.80 12.02
N VAL A 153 -7.26 -4.87 11.24
CA VAL A 153 -8.21 -3.84 11.67
C VAL A 153 -9.43 -3.85 10.77
N GLU A 154 -10.60 -3.57 11.35
CA GLU A 154 -11.86 -3.47 10.61
C GLU A 154 -12.02 -2.10 9.94
N ASP A 155 -12.69 -2.08 8.78
CA ASP A 155 -12.95 -0.90 7.97
C ASP A 155 -13.60 0.27 8.72
N TRP A 156 -14.54 -0.01 9.63
CA TRP A 156 -15.23 1.02 10.42
C TRP A 156 -14.28 1.84 11.30
N ALA A 157 -13.06 1.36 11.57
CA ALA A 157 -12.14 2.03 12.46
C ALA A 157 -11.44 3.24 11.81
N GLY A 158 -11.45 3.35 10.49
CA GLY A 158 -10.63 4.33 9.80
C GLY A 158 -10.96 4.55 8.34
N ILE A 159 -10.03 5.17 7.64
CA ILE A 159 -10.11 5.47 6.22
C ILE A 159 -8.94 4.77 5.55
N TYR A 160 -9.26 3.85 4.64
CA TYR A 160 -8.28 3.27 3.74
C TYR A 160 -8.16 4.13 2.48
N ARG A 161 -6.92 4.44 2.09
CA ARG A 161 -6.59 5.14 0.86
C ARG A 161 -5.78 4.20 -0.04
N PRO A 162 -6.38 3.65 -1.11
CA PRO A 162 -5.64 2.84 -2.06
C PRO A 162 -4.61 3.70 -2.80
N ASP A 163 -3.53 3.06 -3.23
CA ASP A 163 -2.47 3.64 -4.07
C ASP A 163 -1.73 4.86 -3.48
N LYS A 164 -1.91 5.12 -2.19
CA LYS A 164 -1.19 6.15 -1.44
C LYS A 164 -0.47 5.51 -0.27
N ASP A 165 0.78 5.89 -0.07
CA ASP A 165 1.56 5.43 1.07
C ASP A 165 1.22 6.19 2.37
N ALA A 166 1.74 5.69 3.49
CA ALA A 166 1.54 6.28 4.81
C ALA A 166 2.12 7.70 4.92
N ASN A 167 3.18 8.02 4.17
CA ASN A 167 3.81 9.35 4.19
C ASN A 167 2.90 10.39 3.54
N TYR A 168 2.28 10.06 2.41
CA TYR A 168 1.32 10.91 1.72
C TYR A 168 0.15 11.27 2.64
N LEU A 169 -0.46 10.28 3.30
CA LEU A 169 -1.55 10.55 4.25
C LEU A 169 -1.07 11.37 5.46
N THR A 170 0.15 11.16 5.93
CA THR A 170 0.72 11.90 7.07
C THR A 170 0.88 13.38 6.72
N LEU A 171 1.48 13.68 5.56
CA LEU A 171 1.62 15.04 5.06
C LEU A 171 0.25 15.69 4.81
N THR A 172 -0.67 14.94 4.18
CA THR A 172 -2.03 15.41 3.92
C THR A 172 -2.74 15.79 5.23
N TRP A 173 -2.68 14.92 6.24
CA TRP A 173 -3.28 15.19 7.55
C TRP A 173 -2.67 16.43 8.22
N ALA A 174 -1.35 16.56 8.21
CA ALA A 174 -0.66 17.72 8.76
C ALA A 174 -1.10 19.04 8.08
N MET A 175 -1.21 19.04 6.76
CA MET A 175 -1.68 20.21 6.00
C MET A 175 -3.16 20.52 6.29
N LEU A 176 -4.01 19.50 6.39
CA LEU A 176 -5.42 19.67 6.76
C LEU A 176 -5.59 20.29 8.14
N GLU A 177 -4.78 19.90 9.13
CA GLU A 177 -4.78 20.50 10.46
C GLU A 177 -4.38 21.98 10.41
N GLN A 178 -3.40 22.35 9.59
CA GLN A 178 -2.95 23.74 9.40
C GLN A 178 -4.02 24.61 8.72
N MET A 179 -4.71 24.09 7.71
CA MET A 179 -5.70 24.84 6.92
C MET A 179 -7.03 25.09 7.66
N GLN A 180 -7.20 24.57 8.88
CA GLN A 180 -8.43 24.69 9.68
C GLN A 180 -9.71 24.26 8.95
N ILE A 181 -9.59 23.28 8.04
CA ILE A 181 -10.72 22.77 7.27
C ILE A 181 -11.73 22.06 8.19
N SER A 182 -13.03 22.18 7.86
CA SER A 182 -14.09 21.52 8.63
C SER A 182 -13.92 19.99 8.66
N ARG A 183 -14.33 19.36 9.77
CA ARG A 183 -14.16 17.91 9.98
C ARG A 183 -14.72 17.06 8.82
N GLY A 184 -15.92 17.38 8.34
CA GLY A 184 -16.55 16.65 7.23
C GLY A 184 -15.77 16.78 5.92
N LYS A 185 -15.19 17.96 5.66
CA LYS A 185 -14.37 18.18 4.46
C LYS A 185 -13.00 17.48 4.59
N LYS A 186 -12.37 17.50 5.78
CA LYS A 186 -11.16 16.71 6.07
C LYS A 186 -11.36 15.22 5.78
N GLN A 187 -12.46 14.65 6.26
CA GLN A 187 -12.78 13.24 6.05
C GLN A 187 -12.90 12.91 4.56
N ARG A 188 -13.60 13.75 3.78
CA ARG A 188 -13.71 13.57 2.32
C ARG A 188 -12.36 13.65 1.62
N ILE A 189 -11.51 14.61 1.99
CA ILE A 189 -10.15 14.73 1.43
C ILE A 189 -9.32 13.50 1.77
N LEU A 190 -9.38 12.98 3.00
CA LEU A 190 -8.66 11.75 3.38
C LEU A 190 -9.18 10.50 2.66
N MET A 191 -10.47 10.45 2.35
CA MET A 191 -11.07 9.44 1.47
C MET A 191 -10.78 9.71 -0.01
N GLY A 192 -10.08 10.82 -0.30
CA GLY A 192 -9.88 11.50 -1.59
C GLY A 192 -11.08 11.49 -2.50
N LEU A 193 -12.17 11.94 -1.92
CA LEU A 193 -13.36 12.42 -2.59
C LEU A 193 -13.17 13.93 -2.86
N VAL A 194 -13.68 14.36 -4.00
CA VAL A 194 -13.68 15.76 -4.43
C VAL A 194 -15.12 16.15 -4.72
N GLU A 195 -15.51 17.34 -4.27
CA GLU A 195 -16.85 17.88 -4.47
C GLU A 195 -16.78 19.32 -4.99
N THR A 196 -17.91 19.80 -5.51
CA THR A 196 -18.09 21.20 -5.88
C THR A 196 -17.74 22.13 -4.72
N GLY A 197 -17.06 23.24 -5.04
CA GLY A 197 -16.57 24.22 -4.07
C GLY A 197 -15.22 23.88 -3.42
N PHE A 198 -14.61 22.74 -3.74
CA PHE A 198 -13.23 22.47 -3.32
C PHE A 198 -12.26 23.42 -4.04
N SER A 199 -11.22 23.90 -3.35
CA SER A 199 -10.13 24.64 -3.97
C SER A 199 -9.16 23.70 -4.68
N LYS A 200 -8.31 24.28 -5.54
CA LYS A 200 -7.21 23.52 -6.18
C LYS A 200 -6.32 22.77 -5.19
N ASP A 201 -5.99 23.41 -4.05
CA ASP A 201 -5.13 22.78 -3.04
C ASP A 201 -5.84 21.62 -2.33
N GLU A 202 -7.13 21.77 -2.05
CA GLU A 202 -7.94 20.69 -1.47
C GLU A 202 -8.06 19.49 -2.42
N VAL A 203 -8.16 19.73 -3.73
CA VAL A 203 -8.15 18.67 -4.74
C VAL A 203 -6.78 17.99 -4.81
N LYS A 204 -5.67 18.72 -4.72
CA LYS A 204 -4.32 18.15 -4.67
C LYS A 204 -4.11 17.30 -3.41
N LEU A 205 -4.63 17.73 -2.27
CA LEU A 205 -4.61 16.95 -1.03
C LEU A 205 -5.46 15.69 -1.14
N ALA A 206 -6.57 15.74 -1.87
CA ALA A 206 -7.44 14.59 -2.04
C ALA A 206 -6.87 13.57 -3.03
N LEU A 207 -6.46 14.00 -4.22
CA LEU A 207 -6.15 13.13 -5.36
C LEU A 207 -4.65 13.04 -5.68
N GLY A 208 -3.87 14.02 -5.24
CA GLY A 208 -2.49 14.25 -5.67
C GLY A 208 -2.41 15.16 -6.90
N ALA A 209 -1.23 15.21 -7.50
CA ALA A 209 -1.01 15.96 -8.73
C ALA A 209 -1.82 15.35 -9.90
N PRO A 210 -2.43 16.19 -10.75
CA PRO A 210 -3.09 15.70 -11.94
C PRO A 210 -2.07 15.20 -12.97
N LEU A 211 -2.50 14.28 -13.85
CA LEU A 211 -1.70 13.82 -14.98
C LEU A 211 -1.49 14.94 -16.00
N LYS A 212 -2.50 15.80 -16.15
CA LYS A 212 -2.49 16.92 -17.09
C LYS A 212 -3.42 18.03 -16.61
N GLU A 213 -3.00 19.26 -16.84
CA GLU A 213 -3.81 20.47 -16.64
C GLU A 213 -4.05 21.11 -18.02
N GLU A 214 -5.31 21.44 -18.35
CA GLU A 214 -5.66 22.06 -19.62
C GLU A 214 -6.73 23.15 -19.47
N PRO A 215 -6.50 24.36 -20.01
CA PRO A 215 -7.54 25.38 -20.08
C PRO A 215 -8.59 24.99 -21.12
N LEU A 216 -9.86 25.19 -20.79
CA LEU A 216 -10.98 24.98 -21.69
C LEU A 216 -11.35 26.28 -22.42
N PRO A 217 -11.95 26.20 -23.64
CA PRO A 217 -12.40 27.39 -24.37
C PRO A 217 -13.41 28.26 -23.60
N SER A 218 -14.11 27.67 -22.62
CA SER A 218 -15.04 28.33 -21.71
C SER A 218 -14.36 29.23 -20.66
N GLY A 219 -13.03 29.21 -20.55
CA GLY A 219 -12.27 29.90 -19.49
C GLY A 219 -12.12 29.09 -18.19
N GLU A 220 -12.68 27.88 -18.15
CA GLU A 220 -12.48 26.92 -17.06
C GLU A 220 -11.10 26.24 -17.16
N LEU A 221 -10.60 25.71 -16.04
CA LEU A 221 -9.41 24.86 -16.02
C LEU A 221 -9.85 23.43 -15.76
N GLN A 222 -9.36 22.48 -16.56
CA GLN A 222 -9.60 21.06 -16.36
C GLN A 222 -8.32 20.36 -15.89
N TRP A 223 -8.45 19.55 -14.85
CA TRP A 223 -7.43 18.61 -14.39
C TRP A 223 -7.86 17.17 -14.73
N LEU A 224 -6.93 16.41 -15.30
CA LEU A 224 -7.13 15.02 -15.67
C LEU A 224 -6.45 14.08 -14.68
N TYR A 225 -7.21 13.10 -14.18
CA TYR A 225 -6.77 12.00 -13.33
C TYR A 225 -7.04 10.67 -14.05
N PRO A 226 -6.46 9.54 -13.58
CA PRO A 226 -6.65 8.23 -14.24
C PRO A 226 -8.12 7.83 -14.43
N ASP A 227 -8.98 8.15 -13.46
CA ASP A 227 -10.37 7.68 -13.36
C ASP A 227 -11.41 8.81 -13.40
N LYS A 228 -11.00 10.09 -13.44
CA LYS A 228 -11.92 11.24 -13.46
C LYS A 228 -11.29 12.51 -14.00
N LYS A 229 -12.13 13.51 -14.22
CA LYS A 229 -11.75 14.88 -14.56
C LYS A 229 -12.33 15.83 -13.52
N VAL A 230 -11.56 16.85 -13.16
CA VAL A 230 -12.01 17.89 -12.23
C VAL A 230 -11.94 19.23 -12.94
N ILE A 231 -13.08 19.93 -13.02
CA ILE A 231 -13.21 21.22 -13.71
C ILE A 231 -13.30 22.33 -12.67
N PHE A 232 -12.52 23.39 -12.88
CA PHE A 232 -12.41 24.54 -12.00
C PHE A 232 -12.86 25.83 -12.72
N LEU A 233 -13.55 26.68 -11.98
CA LEU A 233 -13.82 28.07 -12.34
C LEU A 233 -13.45 28.95 -11.14
N ASN A 234 -12.72 30.05 -11.38
CA ASN A 234 -12.25 30.96 -10.32
C ASN A 234 -11.53 30.24 -9.15
N GLY A 235 -10.76 29.20 -9.47
CA GLY A 235 -9.98 28.43 -8.48
C GLY A 235 -10.78 27.40 -7.66
N GLN A 236 -12.07 27.23 -7.93
CA GLN A 236 -12.93 26.27 -7.23
C GLN A 236 -13.50 25.22 -8.18
N VAL A 237 -13.70 24.00 -7.68
CA VAL A 237 -14.34 22.91 -8.41
C VAL A 237 -15.78 23.28 -8.72
N VAL A 238 -16.13 23.24 -9.99
CA VAL A 238 -17.52 23.40 -10.47
C VAL A 238 -18.11 22.09 -10.97
N ARG A 239 -17.26 21.12 -11.33
CA ARG A 239 -17.70 19.80 -11.82
C ARG A 239 -16.64 18.73 -11.60
N VAL A 240 -17.10 17.51 -11.31
CA VAL A 240 -16.31 16.28 -11.34
C VAL A 240 -16.98 15.34 -12.34
N LEU A 241 -16.22 14.83 -13.31
CA LEU A 241 -16.68 14.00 -14.43
C LEU A 241 -15.95 12.67 -14.49
#